data_AF-A0A392RQV4-F1
#
_entry.id   AF-A0A392RQV4-F1
#
_cell.length_a   1.000
_cell.length_b   1.000
_cell.length_c   1.000
_cell.angle_alpha   90.00
_cell.angle_beta   90.00
_cell.angle_gamma   90.00
#
_symmetry.space_group_name_H-M   'P 1'
#
loop_
_entity.id
_entity.type
_entity.pdbx_description
1 polymer ?
#
loop_
_entity_poly.entity_id
_entity_poly.type
_entity_poly.pdbx_seq_one_letter_code
_entity_poly.pdbx_strand_id
1 'polypeptide(L)' 'MNQCITLNLGKPSYITNKLSPMLGNGILRANGNSWAQQRKLVAAEFFMDKVK' A
#
# COMPACT_ATOMS: atom_id res chain seq x y z
N MET A 1 -4.89 24.80 11.54
CA MET A 1 -3.95 23.70 11.85
C MET A 1 -4.67 22.37 11.64
N ASN A 2 -4.51 21.75 10.47
CA ASN A 2 -5.20 20.51 10.11
C ASN A 2 -4.41 19.31 10.64
N GLN A 3 -4.79 18.79 11.82
CA GLN A 3 -4.16 17.61 12.44
C GLN A 3 -4.41 16.30 11.67
N CYS A 4 -5.22 16.35 10.60
CA CYS A 4 -5.64 15.20 9.81
C CYS A 4 -4.56 14.62 8.88
N ILE A 5 -3.44 15.32 8.65
CA ILE A 5 -2.36 14.87 7.76
C ILE A 5 -1.32 13.99 8.47
N THR A 6 -1.23 14.09 9.80
CA THR A 6 -0.28 13.33 10.63
C THR A 6 -0.86 12.03 11.16
N LEU A 7 -2.17 11.84 11.10
CA LEU A 7 -2.79 10.58 11.50
C LEU A 7 -2.67 9.59 10.34
N ASN A 8 -1.64 8.75 10.38
CA ASN A 8 -1.46 7.65 9.44
C ASN A 8 -2.52 6.57 9.72
N LEU A 9 -3.79 6.86 9.37
CA LEU A 9 -4.96 5.97 9.45
C LEU A 9 -4.89 4.80 8.43
N GLY A 10 -3.71 4.50 7.93
CA GLY A 10 -3.45 3.35 7.09
C GLY A 10 -3.33 2.06 7.91
N LYS A 11 -2.65 1.08 7.32
CA LYS A 11 -2.41 -0.21 7.96
C LYS A 11 -1.55 -0.03 9.22
N PRO A 12 -1.90 -0.67 10.34
CA PRO A 12 -1.16 -0.52 11.59
C PRO A 12 0.29 -0.98 11.43
N SER A 13 1.23 -0.13 11.86
CA SER A 13 2.66 -0.34 11.67
C SER A 13 3.15 -1.65 12.30
N TYR A 14 2.61 -2.07 13.46
CA TYR A 14 2.97 -3.31 14.13
C TYR A 14 2.80 -4.57 13.25
N ILE A 15 1.66 -4.67 12.55
CA ILE A 15 1.39 -5.81 11.66
C ILE A 15 2.30 -5.74 10.44
N THR A 16 2.45 -4.54 9.86
CA THR A 16 3.33 -4.38 8.70
C THR A 16 4.78 -4.72 9.07
N ASN A 17 5.32 -4.28 10.20
CA ASN A 17 6.72 -4.51 10.58
C ASN A 17 7.05 -5.99 10.73
N LYS A 18 6.14 -6.80 11.27
CA LYS A 18 6.32 -8.26 11.35
C LYS A 18 6.48 -8.91 9.98
N LEU A 19 5.79 -8.38 8.97
CA LEU A 19 5.85 -8.89 7.59
C LEU A 19 6.98 -8.25 6.77
N SER A 20 7.64 -7.21 7.29
CA SER A 20 8.77 -6.54 6.63
C SER A 20 9.89 -7.49 6.19
N PRO A 21 10.36 -8.46 7.01
CA PRO A 21 11.42 -9.38 6.57
C PRO A 21 10.98 -10.34 5.46
N MET A 22 9.67 -10.63 5.34
CA MET A 22 9.17 -11.57 4.34
C MET A 22 8.72 -10.88 3.04
N LEU A 23 8.12 -9.69 3.15
CA LEU A 23 7.41 -9.03 2.05
C LEU A 23 8.01 -7.66 1.67
N GLY A 24 9.04 -7.20 2.37
CA GLY A 24 9.66 -5.89 2.13
C GLY A 24 8.66 -4.74 2.23
N ASN A 25 8.95 -3.58 1.63
CA ASN A 25 8.02 -2.43 1.61
C ASN A 25 7.09 -2.44 0.38
N GLY A 26 6.40 -3.57 0.18
CA GLY A 26 5.47 -3.75 -0.94
C GLY A 26 4.07 -3.18 -0.69
N ILE A 27 3.19 -3.32 -1.68
CA ILE A 27 1.80 -2.82 -1.66
C ILE A 27 0.97 -3.29 -0.45
N LEU A 28 1.31 -4.44 0.13
CA LEU A 28 0.65 -4.97 1.31
C LEU A 28 1.01 -4.21 2.59
N ARG A 29 2.19 -3.58 2.64
CA ARG A 29 2.70 -2.84 3.81
C ARG A 29 2.71 -1.32 3.62
N ALA A 30 2.80 -0.85 2.38
CA ALA A 30 2.82 0.58 2.09
C ALA A 30 1.53 1.26 2.57
N ASN A 31 1.68 2.53 2.96
CA ASN A 31 0.60 3.43 3.38
C ASN A 31 0.70 4.76 2.61
N GLY A 32 -0.41 5.52 2.59
CA GLY A 32 -0.47 6.84 1.96
C GLY A 32 -0.09 6.83 0.48
N ASN A 33 0.68 7.85 0.06
CA ASN A 33 1.07 8.07 -1.33
C ASN A 33 1.84 6.89 -1.94
N SER A 34 2.77 6.29 -1.18
CA SER A 34 3.55 5.15 -1.66
C SER A 34 2.66 3.94 -1.99
N TRP A 35 1.61 3.70 -1.18
CA TRP A 35 0.63 2.66 -1.49
C TRP A 35 -0.20 3.00 -2.72
N ALA A 36 -0.66 4.24 -2.84
CA ALA A 36 -1.47 4.67 -3.98
C ALA A 36 -0.70 4.54 -5.31
N GLN A 37 0.58 4.91 -5.32
CA GLN A 37 1.47 4.75 -6.47
C GLN A 37 1.66 3.28 -6.83
N GLN A 38 2.01 2.42 -5.85
CA GLN A 38 2.19 0.99 -6.07
C GLN A 38 0.89 0.32 -6.54
N ARG A 39 -0.26 0.69 -5.95
CA ARG A 39 -1.58 0.20 -6.38
C ARG A 39 -1.90 0.57 -7.81
N LYS A 40 -1.54 1.77 -8.28
CA LYS A 40 -1.78 2.16 -9.67
C LYS A 40 -1.00 1.28 -10.65
N LEU A 41 0.25 0.96 -10.33
CA LEU A 41 1.08 0.07 -11.14
C LEU A 41 0.52 -1.36 -11.16
N VAL A 42 0.19 -1.89 -9.98
CA VAL A 42 -0.40 -3.23 -9.84
C VAL A 42 -1.75 -3.30 -10.55
N ALA A 43 -2.63 -2.32 -10.38
CA ALA A 43 -3.95 -2.32 -11.01
C ALA A 43 -3.88 -2.37 -12.54
N ALA A 44 -2.83 -1.81 -13.17
CA ALA A 44 -2.63 -1.91 -14.61
C ALA A 44 -2.37 -3.36 -15.05
N GLU A 45 -1.60 -4.13 -14.28
CA GLU A 45 -1.28 -5.54 -14.56
C GLU A 45 -2.43 -6.49 -14.21
N PHE A 46 -3.21 -6.16 -13.18
CA PHE A 46 -4.33 -6.99 -12.71
C PHE A 46 -5.65 -6.70 -13.46
N PHE A 47 -5.71 -5.67 -14.30
CA PHE A 47 -6.89 -5.40 -15.12
C PHE A 47 -6.93 -6.39 -16.28
N MET A 48 -7.69 -7.47 -16.06
CA MET A 48 -7.97 -8.57 -16.98
C MET A 48 -8.82 -8.14 -18.20
N ASP A 49 -8.45 -7.08 -18.91
CA ASP A 49 -8.98 -6.78 -20.27
C ASP A 49 -8.54 -7.86 -21.30
N LYS A 50 -7.75 -8.84 -20.84
CA LYS A 50 -7.20 -9.97 -21.58
C LYS A 50 -7.73 -11.33 -21.13
N VAL A 51 -8.88 -11.42 -20.44
CA VAL A 51 -9.57 -12.72 -20.26
C VAL A 51 -10.77 -12.77 -21.19
N LYS A 52 -10.47 -12.99 -22.47
CA LYS A 52 -11.42 -13.47 -23.47
C LYS A 52 -10.83 -14.68 -24.17
#